data_AF-A0A849R5V5-F1
#
_entry.id   AF-A0A849R5V5-F1
#
_cell.length_a   1.000
_cell.length_b   1.000
_cell.length_c   1.000
_cell.angle_alpha   90.00
_cell.angle_beta   90.00
_cell.angle_gamma   90.00
#
_symmetry.space_group_name_H-M   'P 1'
#
loop_
_entity.id
_entity.type
_entity.pdbx_description
1 polymer ?
#
loop_
_entity_poly.entity_id
_entity_poly.type
_entity_poly.pdbx_seq_one_letter_code
_entity_poly.pdbx_strand_id
1 'polypeptide(L)'
;MKTFFFLIALLVSFAALAEQAKDEWQNTVLTDATIKKIQESKYEYKKCVGEQMQKPAYLDMDSRNATEAIMKQCEPVLAKIREIYLTEKVPGVIADRHLRQIRTQITRNALQGLMFAQATRKAGQP
;
A
#
# COMPACT_ATOMS: atom_id res chain seq x y z
N MET A 1 -23.46 -53.00 18.67
CA MET A 1 -22.49 -52.04 19.26
C MET A 1 -21.61 -51.30 18.23
N LYS A 2 -21.83 -51.44 16.91
CA LYS A 2 -21.03 -50.72 15.88
C LYS A 2 -21.74 -49.48 15.32
N THR A 3 -23.06 -49.41 15.44
CA THR A 3 -23.92 -48.30 15.00
C THR A 3 -23.90 -47.11 15.96
N PHE A 4 -23.72 -47.34 17.26
CA PHE A 4 -23.61 -46.26 18.26
C PHE A 4 -22.34 -45.42 18.12
N PHE A 5 -21.23 -46.02 17.66
CA PHE A 5 -19.99 -45.29 17.41
C PHE A 5 -20.10 -44.29 16.26
N PHE A 6 -20.90 -44.60 15.23
CA PHE A 6 -21.11 -43.71 14.08
C PHE A 6 -21.97 -42.49 14.43
N LEU A 7 -22.94 -42.64 15.33
CA LEU A 7 -23.82 -41.55 15.77
C LEU A 7 -23.07 -40.51 16.63
N ILE A 8 -22.13 -40.94 17.46
CA ILE A 8 -21.31 -40.04 18.29
C ILE A 8 -20.32 -39.25 17.41
N ALA A 9 -19.75 -39.87 16.38
CA ALA A 9 -18.86 -39.20 15.43
C ALA A 9 -19.56 -38.10 14.62
N LEU A 10 -20.85 -38.27 14.29
CA LEU A 10 -21.67 -37.29 13.57
C LEU A 10 -22.05 -36.07 14.43
N LEU A 11 -22.17 -36.22 15.75
CA LEU A 11 -22.54 -35.13 16.66
C LEU A 11 -21.35 -34.20 16.97
N VAL A 12 -20.12 -34.68 16.90
CA VAL A 12 -18.91 -33.86 17.13
C VAL A 12 -18.64 -32.90 15.95
N SER A 13 -19.08 -33.26 14.74
CA SER A 13 -18.93 -32.42 13.53
C SER A 13 -19.74 -31.12 13.57
N PHE A 14 -20.81 -31.05 14.37
CA PHE A 14 -21.65 -29.85 14.51
C PHE A 14 -21.14 -28.87 15.57
N ALA A 15 -20.21 -29.28 16.43
CA ALA A 15 -19.69 -28.45 17.52
C ALA A 15 -18.43 -27.64 17.13
N ALA A 16 -17.95 -27.76 15.89
CA ALA A 16 -17.00 -26.81 15.32
C ALA A 16 -17.71 -25.50 14.96
N LEU A 17 -18.27 -24.80 15.96
CA LEU A 17 -18.44 -23.37 15.83
C LEU A 17 -17.02 -22.83 15.64
N ALA A 18 -16.73 -22.34 14.44
CA ALA A 18 -15.60 -21.46 14.24
C ALA A 18 -15.71 -20.39 15.32
N GLU A 19 -14.78 -20.40 16.28
CA GLU A 19 -14.59 -19.29 17.18
C GLU A 19 -14.18 -18.12 16.30
N GLN A 20 -15.19 -17.40 15.81
CA GLN A 20 -15.03 -16.17 15.08
C GLN A 20 -14.39 -15.22 16.06
N ALA A 21 -13.06 -15.14 15.97
CA ALA A 21 -12.32 -14.03 16.54
C ALA A 21 -13.11 -12.76 16.22
N LYS A 22 -13.31 -11.94 17.25
CA LYS A 22 -14.16 -10.74 17.33
C LYS A 22 -13.75 -9.65 16.32
N ASP A 23 -13.80 -9.93 15.03
CA ASP A 23 -13.73 -8.97 13.94
C ASP A 23 -15.15 -8.47 13.65
N GLU A 24 -15.86 -8.01 14.69
CA GLU A 24 -17.09 -7.25 14.49
C GLU A 24 -16.70 -5.95 13.80
N TRP A 25 -17.07 -5.81 12.51
CA TRP A 25 -16.76 -4.64 11.72
C TRP A 25 -17.27 -3.38 12.43
N GLN A 26 -16.35 -2.57 12.94
CA GLN A 26 -16.66 -1.26 13.50
C GLN A 26 -16.72 -0.28 12.33
N ASN A 27 -17.90 0.33 12.10
CA ASN A 27 -18.04 1.34 11.07
C ASN A 27 -17.14 2.54 11.40
N THR A 28 -16.11 2.78 10.60
CA THR A 28 -15.27 3.97 10.67
C THR A 28 -15.74 4.96 9.62
N VAL A 29 -16.18 6.14 10.06
CA VAL A 29 -16.49 7.25 9.15
C VAL A 29 -15.26 8.17 9.11
N LEU A 30 -14.63 8.26 7.94
CA LEU A 30 -13.55 9.23 7.74
C LEU A 30 -14.16 10.62 7.62
N THR A 31 -13.79 11.52 8.52
CA THR A 31 -14.21 12.93 8.44
C THR A 31 -13.55 13.61 7.24
N ASP A 32 -14.14 14.69 6.73
CA ASP A 32 -13.53 15.51 5.67
C ASP A 32 -12.14 16.03 6.08
N ALA A 33 -11.96 16.35 7.37
CA ALA A 33 -10.67 16.76 7.90
C ALA A 33 -9.62 15.64 7.80
N THR A 34 -10.01 14.40 8.09
CA THR A 34 -9.13 13.23 7.94
C THR A 34 -8.84 12.95 6.47
N ILE A 35 -9.85 13.00 5.60
CA ILE A 35 -9.68 12.82 4.15
C ILE A 35 -8.70 13.86 3.62
N LYS A 36 -8.81 15.13 4.05
CA LYS A 36 -7.87 16.19 3.68
C LYS A 36 -6.44 15.86 4.12
N LYS A 37 -6.22 15.41 5.35
CA LYS A 37 -4.89 14.98 5.84
C LYS A 37 -4.30 13.84 5.01
N ILE A 38 -5.14 12.87 4.59
CA ILE A 38 -4.74 11.78 3.70
C ILE A 38 -4.29 12.34 2.33
N GLN A 39 -5.05 13.28 1.75
CA GLN A 39 -4.70 13.89 0.48
C GLN A 39 -3.41 14.72 0.56
N GLU A 40 -3.22 15.50 1.64
CA GLU A 40 -1.99 16.24 1.90
C GLU A 40 -0.79 15.30 2.02
N SER A 41 -0.93 14.22 2.79
CA SER A 41 0.13 13.20 2.93
C SER A 41 0.43 12.47 1.62
N LYS A 42 -0.60 12.21 0.79
CA LYS A 42 -0.44 11.67 -0.56
C LYS A 42 0.31 12.65 -1.48
N TYR A 43 0.02 13.94 -1.37
CA TYR A 43 0.75 14.98 -2.09
C TYR A 43 2.23 15.01 -1.68
N GLU A 44 2.52 14.98 -0.38
CA GLU A 44 3.90 14.93 0.12
C GLU A 44 4.66 13.70 -0.37
N TYR A 45 4.00 12.54 -0.44
CA TYR A 45 4.62 11.34 -1.02
C TYR A 45 4.93 11.51 -2.51
N LYS A 46 4.00 12.07 -3.29
CA LYS A 46 4.24 12.39 -4.71
C LYS A 46 5.37 13.39 -4.88
N LYS A 47 5.41 14.41 -4.02
CA LYS A 47 6.46 15.44 -4.01
C LYS A 47 7.83 14.84 -3.72
N CYS A 48 7.94 13.99 -2.69
CA CYS A 48 9.17 13.25 -2.40
C CYS A 48 9.67 12.50 -3.63
N VAL A 49 8.80 11.73 -4.30
CA VAL A 49 9.19 10.98 -5.51
C VAL A 49 9.67 11.92 -6.62
N GLY A 50 8.95 13.02 -6.87
CA GLY A 50 9.35 14.03 -7.86
C GLY A 50 10.71 14.68 -7.56
N GLU A 51 10.96 15.04 -6.30
CA GLU A 51 12.25 15.62 -5.87
C GLU A 51 13.39 14.60 -5.98
N GLN A 52 13.15 13.34 -5.61
CA GLN A 52 14.15 12.29 -5.78
C GLN A 52 14.47 12.06 -7.26
N MET A 53 13.48 12.03 -8.14
CA MET A 53 13.69 11.84 -9.59
C MET A 53 14.61 12.90 -10.22
N GLN A 54 14.67 14.11 -9.65
CA GLN A 54 15.54 15.18 -10.14
C GLN A 54 17.00 15.06 -9.67
N LYS A 55 17.30 14.14 -8.74
CA LYS A 55 18.64 14.03 -8.18
C LYS A 55 19.62 13.42 -9.20
N PRO A 56 20.83 13.99 -9.33
CA PRO A 56 21.86 13.48 -10.23
C PRO A 56 22.23 12.01 -10.00
N ALA A 57 22.11 11.54 -8.75
CA ALA A 57 22.43 10.16 -8.36
C ALA A 57 21.69 9.07 -9.16
N TYR A 58 20.57 9.41 -9.80
CA TYR A 58 19.76 8.46 -10.56
C TYR A 58 19.89 8.62 -12.08
N LEU A 59 20.69 9.58 -12.58
CA LEU A 59 20.79 9.89 -14.01
C LEU A 59 21.40 8.73 -14.82
N ASP A 60 22.43 8.09 -14.27
CA ASP A 60 23.17 7.02 -14.95
C ASP A 60 22.62 5.61 -14.64
N MET A 61 21.63 5.53 -13.75
CA MET A 61 20.98 4.28 -13.41
C MET A 61 19.98 3.85 -14.49
N ASP A 62 19.79 2.54 -14.64
CA ASP A 62 18.63 2.03 -15.39
C ASP A 62 17.32 2.52 -14.75
N SER A 63 16.34 2.89 -15.58
CA SER A 63 15.06 3.46 -15.14
C SER A 63 14.34 2.60 -14.09
N ARG A 64 14.44 1.26 -14.15
CA ARG A 64 13.81 0.37 -13.17
C ARG A 64 14.53 0.42 -11.82
N ASN A 65 15.86 0.33 -11.84
CA ASN A 65 16.69 0.39 -10.63
C ASN A 65 16.58 1.76 -9.95
N ALA A 66 16.60 2.83 -10.75
CA ALA A 66 16.38 4.19 -10.27
C ALA A 66 15.00 4.32 -9.61
N THR A 67 13.95 3.82 -10.28
CA THR A 67 12.59 3.85 -9.72
C THR A 67 12.55 3.13 -8.38
N GLU A 68 13.07 1.90 -8.29
CA GLU A 68 13.07 1.13 -7.05
C GLU A 68 13.79 1.86 -5.90
N ALA A 69 14.98 2.41 -6.17
CA ALA A 69 15.75 3.18 -5.21
C ALA A 69 14.97 4.42 -4.72
N ILE A 70 14.37 5.18 -5.64
CA ILE A 70 13.55 6.36 -5.34
C ILE A 70 12.36 5.98 -4.47
N MET A 71 11.61 4.94 -4.84
CA MET A 71 10.43 4.51 -4.07
C MET A 71 10.83 4.12 -2.64
N LYS A 72 11.96 3.43 -2.47
CA LYS A 72 12.47 3.03 -1.15
C LYS A 72 12.81 4.23 -0.27
N GLN A 73 13.37 5.30 -0.84
CA GLN A 73 13.66 6.54 -0.11
C GLN A 73 12.40 7.27 0.37
N CYS A 74 11.30 7.14 -0.37
CA CYS A 74 10.04 7.81 -0.04
C CYS A 74 9.07 6.94 0.78
N GLU A 75 9.39 5.67 1.05
CA GLU A 75 8.55 4.76 1.84
C GLU A 75 8.20 5.29 3.25
N PRO A 76 9.11 5.94 4.00
CA PRO A 76 8.76 6.57 5.28
C PRO A 76 7.70 7.67 5.17
N VAL A 77 7.62 8.36 4.01
CA VAL A 77 6.57 9.36 3.77
C VAL A 77 5.22 8.70 3.52
N LEU A 78 5.20 7.58 2.79
CA LEU A 78 3.99 6.77 2.59
C LEU A 78 3.45 6.21 3.91
N ALA A 79 4.34 5.82 4.84
CA ALA A 79 3.96 5.29 6.15
C ALA A 79 3.10 6.26 6.98
N LYS A 80 3.25 7.58 6.80
CA LYS A 80 2.41 8.59 7.48
C LYS A 80 0.92 8.44 7.14
N ILE A 81 0.59 8.03 5.92
CA ILE A 81 -0.80 7.77 5.51
C ILE A 81 -1.37 6.59 6.30
N ARG A 82 -0.54 5.57 6.58
CA ARG A 82 -0.93 4.43 7.40
C ARG A 82 -1.29 4.84 8.83
N GLU A 83 -0.48 5.71 9.43
CA GLU A 83 -0.71 6.22 10.78
C GLU A 83 -2.04 6.99 10.88
N ILE A 84 -2.38 7.79 9.86
CA ILE A 84 -3.68 8.48 9.80
C ILE A 84 -4.83 7.46 9.79
N TYR A 85 -4.73 6.41 8.97
CA TYR A 85 -5.76 5.37 8.92
C TYR A 85 -5.93 4.63 10.25
N LEU A 86 -4.83 4.27 10.89
CA LEU A 86 -4.87 3.55 12.16
C LEU A 86 -5.40 4.42 13.30
N THR A 87 -5.12 5.72 13.29
CA THR A 87 -5.67 6.68 14.26
C THR A 87 -7.20 6.74 14.19
N GLU A 88 -7.76 6.62 12.98
CA GLU A 88 -9.20 6.55 12.73
C GLU A 88 -9.79 5.14 12.86
N LYS A 89 -9.00 4.19 13.40
CA LYS A 89 -9.37 2.79 13.61
C LYS A 89 -9.75 2.04 12.33
N VAL A 90 -9.29 2.51 11.17
CA VAL A 90 -9.50 1.77 9.92
C VAL A 90 -8.77 0.43 9.99
N PRO A 91 -9.41 -0.70 9.63
CA PRO A 91 -8.76 -2.00 9.65
C PRO A 91 -7.47 -1.99 8.84
N GLY A 92 -6.38 -2.52 9.42
CA GLY A 92 -5.05 -2.48 8.82
C GLY A 92 -5.00 -3.03 7.39
N VAL A 93 -5.74 -4.10 7.11
CA VAL A 93 -5.84 -4.71 5.77
C VAL A 93 -6.40 -3.73 4.72
N ILE A 94 -7.37 -2.89 5.11
CA ILE A 94 -7.98 -1.88 4.23
C ILE A 94 -6.99 -0.72 4.01
N ALA A 95 -6.35 -0.26 5.07
CA ALA A 95 -5.31 0.76 4.98
C ALA A 95 -4.17 0.31 4.04
N ASP A 96 -3.63 -0.89 4.27
CA ASP A 96 -2.51 -1.45 3.51
C ASP A 96 -2.87 -1.66 2.03
N ARG A 97 -4.12 -2.05 1.73
CA ARG A 97 -4.62 -2.14 0.35
C ARG A 97 -4.57 -0.78 -0.35
N HIS A 98 -5.06 0.27 0.30
CA HIS A 98 -5.05 1.60 -0.31
C HIS A 98 -3.63 2.16 -0.46
N LEU A 99 -2.75 1.94 0.52
CA LEU A 99 -1.34 2.30 0.42
C LEU A 99 -0.65 1.60 -0.76
N ARG A 100 -0.93 0.31 -0.96
CA ARG A 100 -0.42 -0.44 -2.12
C ARG A 100 -0.89 0.15 -3.44
N GLN A 101 -2.15 0.57 -3.51
CA GLN A 101 -2.70 1.26 -4.69
C GLN A 101 -1.95 2.57 -4.97
N ILE A 102 -1.78 3.42 -3.95
CA ILE A 102 -1.05 4.69 -4.05
C ILE A 102 0.38 4.45 -4.53
N ARG A 103 1.09 3.52 -3.87
CA ARG A 103 2.47 3.13 -4.22
C ARG A 103 2.56 2.69 -5.68
N THR A 104 1.71 1.75 -6.10
CA THR A 104 1.72 1.22 -7.47
C THR A 104 1.48 2.31 -8.52
N GLN A 105 0.52 3.20 -8.28
CA GLN A 105 0.20 4.28 -9.21
C GLN A 105 1.39 5.25 -9.36
N ILE A 106 1.98 5.67 -8.23
CA ILE A 106 3.09 6.61 -8.25
C ILE A 106 4.36 5.97 -8.83
N THR A 107 4.64 4.70 -8.51
CA THR A 107 5.75 3.95 -9.11
C THR A 107 5.64 3.87 -10.64
N ARG A 108 4.45 3.61 -11.18
CA ARG A 108 4.24 3.58 -12.64
C ARG A 108 4.53 4.93 -13.30
N ASN A 109 4.06 6.01 -12.67
CA ASN A 109 4.32 7.37 -13.17
C ASN A 109 5.81 7.72 -13.10
N ALA A 110 6.48 7.37 -12.00
CA ALA A 110 7.91 7.61 -11.83
C ALA A 110 8.73 6.84 -12.88
N LEU A 111 8.43 5.56 -13.08
CA LEU A 111 9.07 4.73 -14.09
C LEU A 111 8.89 5.32 -15.49
N GLN A 112 7.67 5.71 -15.85
CA GLN A 112 7.40 6.32 -17.15
C GLN A 112 8.21 7.61 -17.35
N GLY A 113 8.27 8.47 -16.33
CA GLY A 113 9.06 9.70 -16.39
C GLY A 113 10.56 9.45 -16.53
N LEU A 114 11.11 8.47 -15.81
CA LEU A 114 12.52 8.10 -15.91
C LEU A 114 12.85 7.46 -17.26
N MET A 115 11.98 6.60 -17.79
CA MET A 115 12.15 6.02 -19.12
C MET A 115 12.16 7.11 -20.20
N PHE A 116 11.25 8.08 -20.11
CA PHE A 116 11.23 9.22 -21.02
C PHE A 116 12.53 10.03 -20.92
N ALA A 117 12.94 10.42 -19.71
CA ALA A 117 14.18 11.17 -19.50
C ALA A 117 15.42 10.42 -20.01
N GLN A 118 15.48 9.10 -19.79
CA GLN A 118 16.58 8.26 -20.28
C GLN A 118 16.60 8.19 -21.81
N ALA A 119 15.43 8.11 -22.46
CA ALA A 119 15.32 8.12 -23.92
C ALA A 119 15.75 9.48 -24.51
N THR A 120 15.31 10.59 -23.91
CA THR A 120 15.71 11.95 -24.30
C THR A 120 17.23 12.12 -24.25
N ARG A 121 17.87 11.71 -23.14
CA ARG A 121 19.34 11.73 -22.99
C ARG A 121 20.04 10.90 -24.07
N LYS A 122 19.54 9.68 -24.34
CA LYS A 122 20.11 8.80 -25.39
C LYS A 122 19.95 9.37 -26.80
N ALA A 123 18.93 10.18 -27.04
CA ALA A 123 18.71 10.87 -28.31
C ALA A 123 19.59 12.13 -28.47
N GLY A 124 20.44 12.47 -27.49
CA GLY A 124 21.26 13.68 -27.52
C GLY A 124 20.48 14.96 -27.27
N GLN A 125 19.25 14.85 -26.77
CA GLN A 125 18.44 15.97 -26.32
C GLN A 125 18.67 16.19 -24.82
N PRO A 126 18.77 17.46 -24.36
CA PRO A 126 18.99 17.79 -22.95
C PRO A 126 17.83 17.31 -22.06
#